data_AF-A0A6J2WYT5-F1
#
_entry.id   AF-A0A6J2WYT5-F1
#
_cell.length_a   1.000
_cell.length_b   1.000
_cell.length_c   1.000
_cell.angle_alpha   90.00
_cell.angle_beta   90.00
_cell.angle_gamma   90.00
#
_symmetry.space_group_name_H-M   'P 1'
#
loop_
_entity.id
_entity.type
_entity.pdbx_description
1 polymer ?
#
loop_
_entity_poly.entity_id
_entity_poly.type
_entity_poly.pdbx_seq_one_letter_code
_entity_poly.pdbx_strand_id
1 'polypeptide(L)'
;MAAPGPGEYFSIGSHVSCLTCLGQRLQGELANRARTEKEDKLSQAYAISAGVSVEGQQLFQTIHKTIKDCKWQEKNIIVMDDVVISPPYQVDNCKGKEGSALSHVRKIVEKHFRDVESQKSTQPRSQAQQTQKDSTLSS
;
A
#
# COMPACT_ATOMS: atom_id res chain seq x y z
N MET A 1 31.96 10.51 -61.05
CA MET A 1 30.79 9.96 -60.32
C MET A 1 31.21 9.68 -58.89
N ALA A 2 30.28 9.87 -57.97
CA ALA A 2 30.47 10.26 -56.58
C ALA A 2 31.20 9.25 -55.67
N ALA A 3 31.88 9.80 -54.67
CA ALA A 3 32.32 9.10 -53.47
C ALA A 3 31.13 8.87 -52.52
N PRO A 4 31.14 7.72 -51.81
CA PRO A 4 30.92 7.67 -50.36
C PRO A 4 32.25 7.25 -49.70
N GLY A 5 32.93 8.07 -48.89
CA GLY A 5 32.55 8.44 -47.53
C GLY A 5 33.01 7.35 -46.55
N PRO A 6 33.99 7.58 -45.64
CA PRO A 6 34.47 6.56 -44.72
C PRO A 6 33.40 6.33 -43.63
N GLY A 7 32.66 5.24 -43.77
CA GLY A 7 31.67 4.79 -42.79
C GLY A 7 32.09 3.42 -42.26
N GLU A 8 32.47 3.38 -40.99
CA GLU A 8 32.99 2.23 -40.28
C GLU A 8 32.10 0.99 -40.45
N TYR A 9 32.61 0.03 -41.23
CA TYR A 9 32.02 -1.30 -41.37
C TYR A 9 32.47 -2.15 -40.17
N PHE A 10 31.57 -2.41 -39.24
CA PHE A 10 31.81 -3.37 -38.16
C PHE A 10 32.04 -4.76 -38.79
N SER A 11 33.23 -5.33 -38.58
CA SER A 11 33.57 -6.65 -39.11
C SER A 11 32.71 -7.74 -38.47
N ILE A 12 32.28 -8.71 -39.28
CA ILE A 12 31.49 -9.88 -38.86
C ILE A 12 32.33 -10.66 -37.84
N GLY A 13 31.84 -10.75 -36.61
CA GLY A 13 32.59 -11.23 -35.43
C GLY A 13 32.73 -10.19 -34.31
N SER A 14 32.35 -8.94 -34.56
CA SER A 14 32.33 -7.89 -33.54
C SER A 14 31.11 -8.04 -32.61
N HIS A 15 31.36 -8.18 -31.31
CA HIS A 15 30.32 -8.30 -30.30
C HIS A 15 29.75 -6.91 -29.96
N VAL A 16 28.53 -6.62 -30.41
CA VAL A 16 27.83 -5.40 -30.03
C VAL A 16 27.39 -5.51 -28.57
N SER A 17 28.20 -4.94 -27.68
CA SER A 17 27.84 -4.85 -26.26
C SER A 17 27.01 -3.59 -26.09
N CYS A 18 25.68 -3.75 -26.02
CA CYS A 18 24.85 -2.65 -25.55
C CYS A 18 25.13 -2.48 -24.05
N LEU A 19 25.79 -1.38 -23.70
CA LEU A 19 25.79 -0.91 -22.33
C LEU A 19 24.41 -0.33 -22.10
N THR A 20 23.49 -1.11 -21.52
CA THR A 20 22.33 -0.54 -20.82
C THR A 20 22.86 0.56 -19.89
N CYS A 21 22.15 1.69 -19.78
CA CYS A 21 22.60 2.94 -19.15
C CYS A 21 23.04 2.85 -17.68
N LEU A 22 23.03 1.66 -17.08
CA LEU A 22 23.33 1.43 -15.68
C LEU A 22 24.09 0.11 -15.54
N GLY A 23 25.37 0.11 -15.90
CA GLY A 23 26.36 -0.86 -15.41
C GLY A 23 26.46 -0.95 -13.87
N GLN A 24 25.54 -0.33 -13.12
CA GLN A 24 25.20 -0.74 -11.78
C GLN A 24 24.27 -1.96 -11.82
N ARG A 25 24.79 -3.09 -11.36
CA ARG A 25 23.96 -4.09 -10.69
C ARG A 25 23.31 -3.43 -9.47
N LEU A 26 22.15 -2.83 -9.64
CA LEU A 26 21.26 -2.54 -8.53
C LEU A 26 20.79 -3.90 -7.99
N GLN A 27 21.46 -4.39 -6.94
CA GLN A 27 20.93 -5.46 -6.07
C GLN A 27 19.75 -4.93 -5.23
N GLY A 28 18.78 -4.27 -5.87
CA GLY A 28 17.65 -3.63 -5.21
C GLY A 28 16.37 -4.43 -5.37
N GLU A 29 16.20 -5.45 -4.54
CA GLU A 29 14.89 -5.89 -4.00
C GLU A 29 13.68 -6.06 -4.95
N LEU A 30 13.82 -6.69 -6.12
CA LEU A 30 12.64 -7.13 -6.89
C LEU A 30 11.86 -8.27 -6.20
N ALA A 31 12.46 -8.93 -5.19
CA ALA A 31 11.79 -9.94 -4.39
C ALA A 31 10.85 -9.36 -3.31
N ASN A 32 11.02 -8.09 -2.91
CA ASN A 32 10.31 -7.56 -1.75
C ASN A 32 8.94 -6.95 -2.10
N ARG A 33 8.77 -6.45 -3.34
CA ARG A 33 7.46 -5.97 -3.84
C ARG A 33 6.44 -7.09 -3.93
N ALA A 34 6.81 -8.20 -4.57
CA ALA A 34 5.93 -9.37 -4.72
C ALA A 34 5.49 -9.97 -3.37
N ARG A 35 6.32 -9.89 -2.32
CA ARG A 35 5.98 -10.36 -0.97
C ARG A 35 5.09 -9.39 -0.21
N THR A 36 5.38 -8.09 -0.29
CA THR A 36 4.59 -7.04 0.40
C THR A 36 3.14 -7.01 -0.10
N GLU A 37 2.91 -7.10 -1.41
CA GLU A 37 1.55 -7.04 -1.98
C GLU A 37 0.70 -8.25 -1.59
N LYS A 38 1.34 -9.42 -1.44
CA LYS A 38 0.66 -10.64 -1.01
C LYS A 38 0.23 -10.54 0.45
N GLU A 39 1.10 -10.02 1.31
CA GLU A 39 0.84 -9.90 2.74
C GLU A 39 -0.21 -8.82 3.07
N ASP A 40 -0.22 -7.72 2.32
CA ASP A 40 -1.23 -6.66 2.43
C ASP A 40 -2.64 -7.16 2.07
N LYS A 41 -2.76 -7.90 0.96
CA LYS A 41 -4.04 -8.50 0.55
C LYS A 41 -4.56 -9.54 1.54
N LEU A 42 -3.66 -10.35 2.10
CA LEU A 42 -4.03 -11.33 3.13
C LEU A 42 -4.50 -10.64 4.41
N SER A 43 -3.80 -9.58 4.83
CA SER A 43 -4.16 -8.77 5.99
C SER A 43 -5.52 -8.08 5.81
N GLN A 44 -5.78 -7.53 4.63
CA GLN A 44 -7.07 -6.91 4.32
C GLN A 44 -8.21 -7.94 4.30
N ALA A 45 -8.01 -9.09 3.65
CA ALA A 45 -8.99 -10.16 3.63
C ALA A 45 -9.30 -10.69 5.04
N TYR A 46 -8.28 -10.76 5.91
CA TYR A 46 -8.45 -11.13 7.30
C TYR A 46 -9.30 -10.10 8.06
N ALA A 47 -9.00 -8.80 7.93
CA ALA A 47 -9.77 -7.74 8.58
C ALA A 47 -11.24 -7.75 8.16
N ILE A 48 -11.52 -7.98 6.88
CA ILE A 48 -12.89 -8.14 6.35
C ILE A 48 -13.56 -9.37 6.99
N SER A 49 -12.85 -10.50 7.03
CA SER A 49 -13.37 -11.76 7.58
C SER A 49 -13.63 -11.67 9.08
N ALA A 50 -12.80 -10.94 9.83
CA ALA A 50 -12.95 -10.70 11.26
C ALA A 50 -14.04 -9.65 11.60
N GLY A 51 -14.65 -9.02 10.60
CA GLY A 51 -15.67 -7.98 10.79
C GLY A 51 -15.11 -6.70 11.40
N VAL A 52 -13.88 -6.32 11.04
CA VAL A 52 -13.23 -5.09 11.51
C VAL A 52 -13.87 -3.88 10.83
N SER A 53 -14.21 -2.85 11.62
CA SER A 53 -14.73 -1.57 11.10
C SER A 53 -13.77 -0.89 10.13
N VAL A 54 -14.31 -0.11 9.20
CA VAL A 54 -13.54 0.65 8.20
C VAL A 54 -12.51 1.58 8.86
N GLU A 55 -12.81 2.09 10.06
CA GLU A 55 -11.86 2.88 10.89
C GLU A 55 -10.60 2.06 11.24
N GLY A 56 -10.77 0.82 11.71
CA GLY A 56 -9.64 -0.07 12.04
C GLY A 56 -8.81 -0.45 10.82
N GLN A 57 -9.46 -0.67 9.67
CA GLN A 57 -8.78 -0.99 8.41
C GLN A 57 -7.91 0.17 7.91
N GLN A 58 -8.40 1.40 8.01
CA GLN A 58 -7.64 2.59 7.61
C GLN A 58 -6.48 2.87 8.57
N LEU A 59 -6.72 2.67 9.87
CA LEU A 59 -5.66 2.79 10.86
C LEU A 59 -4.55 1.76 10.62
N PHE A 60 -4.90 0.49 10.39
CA PHE A 60 -3.93 -0.56 10.07
C PHE A 60 -3.10 -0.20 8.85
N GLN A 61 -3.71 0.27 7.77
CA GLN A 61 -2.97 0.70 6.57
C GLN A 61 -1.98 1.84 6.89
N THR A 62 -2.39 2.80 7.71
CA THR A 62 -1.52 3.93 8.11
C THR A 62 -0.33 3.43 8.95
N ILE A 63 -0.59 2.51 9.86
CA ILE A 63 0.45 1.88 10.68
C ILE A 63 1.37 1.03 9.80
N HIS A 64 0.83 0.15 8.95
CA HIS A 64 1.57 -0.74 8.06
C HIS A 64 2.49 0.02 7.07
N LYS A 65 2.07 1.22 6.63
CA LYS A 65 2.91 2.12 5.80
C LYS A 65 4.10 2.69 6.56
N THR A 66 3.95 2.90 7.86
CA THR A 66 4.98 3.50 8.72
C THR A 66 5.88 2.41 9.34
N ILE A 67 5.27 1.29 9.72
CA ILE A 67 5.85 0.15 10.41
C ILE A 67 5.40 -1.11 9.67
N LYS A 68 6.32 -1.71 8.92
CA LYS A 68 6.07 -2.95 8.15
C LYS A 68 5.75 -4.14 9.07
N ASP A 69 6.27 -4.12 10.29
CA ASP A 69 6.10 -5.21 11.27
C ASP A 69 4.80 -5.02 12.07
N CYS A 70 3.67 -5.26 11.40
CA CYS A 70 2.36 -5.29 12.04
C CYS A 70 1.54 -6.48 11.54
N LYS A 71 0.73 -7.04 12.44
CA LYS A 71 -0.05 -8.26 12.21
C LYS A 71 -1.46 -8.07 12.73
N TRP A 72 -2.41 -8.74 12.10
CA TRP A 72 -3.76 -8.83 12.64
C TRP A 72 -3.87 -9.99 13.62
N GLN A 73 -4.56 -9.75 14.73
CA GLN A 73 -4.93 -10.75 15.71
C GLN A 73 -6.41 -10.59 16.04
N GLU A 74 -7.25 -11.36 15.35
CA GLU A 74 -8.71 -11.27 15.37
C GLU A 74 -9.21 -9.89 14.94
N LYS A 75 -9.57 -9.04 15.90
CA LYS A 75 -9.95 -7.65 15.68
C LYS A 75 -8.87 -6.68 16.14
N ASN A 76 -7.81 -7.18 16.78
CA ASN A 76 -6.74 -6.38 17.33
C ASN A 76 -5.59 -6.24 16.32
N ILE A 77 -4.91 -5.11 16.36
CA ILE A 77 -3.71 -4.86 15.56
C ILE A 77 -2.50 -5.01 16.48
N ILE A 78 -1.59 -5.91 16.12
CA ILE A 78 -0.35 -6.15 16.85
C ILE A 78 0.78 -5.47 16.09
N VAL A 79 1.51 -4.58 16.75
CA VAL A 79 2.63 -3.80 16.20
C VAL A 79 3.89 -4.22 16.94
N MET A 80 4.89 -4.73 16.19
CA MET A 80 6.15 -5.24 16.73
C MET A 80 6.00 -6.30 17.84
N ASP A 81 4.88 -7.01 17.89
CA ASP A 81 4.53 -7.98 18.95
C ASP A 81 4.49 -7.42 20.40
N ASP A 82 4.85 -6.15 20.61
CA ASP A 82 4.89 -5.44 21.90
C ASP A 82 3.66 -4.52 22.13
N VAL A 83 2.97 -4.09 21.06
CA VAL A 83 1.85 -3.16 21.14
C VAL A 83 0.61 -3.75 20.48
N VAL A 84 -0.52 -3.70 21.19
CA VAL A 84 -1.84 -4.23 20.82
C VAL A 84 -2.85 -3.09 20.78
N ILE A 85 -3.51 -2.92 19.65
CA ILE A 85 -4.56 -1.92 19.47
C ILE A 85 -5.88 -2.66 19.34
N SER A 86 -6.75 -2.45 20.31
CA SER A 86 -8.06 -3.09 20.37
C SER A 86 -9.17 -2.13 19.91
N PRO A 87 -10.29 -2.62 19.35
CA PRO A 87 -11.48 -1.80 19.11
C PRO A 87 -11.90 -1.12 20.42
N PRO A 88 -12.26 0.19 20.44
CA PRO A 88 -12.54 1.12 19.34
C PRO A 88 -11.33 1.84 18.67
N TYR A 89 -10.15 1.22 18.57
CA TYR A 89 -8.98 1.71 17.79
C TYR A 89 -8.53 3.14 18.11
N GLN A 90 -8.76 3.59 19.34
CA GLN A 90 -8.37 4.92 19.82
C GLN A 90 -6.95 4.90 20.41
N VAL A 91 -6.35 6.09 20.54
CA VAL A 91 -5.06 6.30 21.22
C VAL A 91 -5.04 5.79 22.67
N ASP A 92 -6.23 5.69 23.29
CA ASP A 92 -6.42 5.21 24.66
C ASP A 92 -6.56 3.68 24.74
N ASN A 93 -7.01 3.05 23.65
CA ASN A 93 -7.17 1.59 23.53
C ASN A 93 -5.90 0.87 23.02
N CYS A 94 -4.80 1.61 22.89
CA CYS A 94 -3.48 1.06 22.63
C CYS A 94 -2.90 0.50 23.92
N LYS A 95 -2.87 -0.83 24.05
CA LYS A 95 -2.26 -1.55 25.17
C LYS A 95 -0.94 -2.15 24.72
N GLY A 96 0.13 -1.99 25.48
CA GLY A 96 1.40 -2.57 25.08
C GLY A 96 2.48 -2.29 26.10
N LYS A 97 3.67 -2.79 25.80
CA LYS A 97 4.86 -2.48 26.58
C LYS A 97 5.13 -0.97 26.53
N GLU A 98 5.16 -0.32 27.69
CA GLU A 98 5.51 1.09 27.78
C GLU A 98 6.91 1.31 27.19
N GLY A 99 7.01 2.20 26.21
CA GLY A 99 8.24 2.45 25.49
C GLY A 99 8.06 3.36 24.27
N SER A 100 9.15 3.57 23.54
CA SER A 100 9.16 4.40 22.33
C SER A 100 8.13 3.92 21.29
N ALA A 101 7.92 2.61 21.18
CA ALA A 101 6.94 2.01 20.26
C ALA A 101 5.51 2.48 20.54
N LEU A 102 5.04 2.40 21.79
CA LEU A 102 3.69 2.83 22.16
C LEU A 102 3.48 4.34 21.95
N SER A 103 4.49 5.15 22.25
CA SER A 103 4.46 6.60 21.97
C SER A 103 4.38 6.89 20.46
N HIS A 104 5.12 6.13 19.64
CA HIS A 104 5.09 6.26 18.19
C HIS A 104 3.71 5.85 17.63
N VAL A 105 3.17 4.70 18.06
CA VAL A 105 1.85 4.22 17.66
C VAL A 105 0.77 5.23 18.02
N ARG A 106 0.78 5.80 19.25
CA ARG A 106 -0.16 6.85 19.65
C ARG A 106 -0.10 8.07 18.72
N LYS A 107 1.11 8.55 18.36
CA LYS A 107 1.26 9.66 17.40
C LYS A 107 0.71 9.33 16.02
N ILE A 108 0.91 8.09 15.53
CA ILE A 108 0.36 7.65 14.24
C ILE A 108 -1.17 7.65 14.29
N VAL A 109 -1.77 7.08 15.34
CA VAL A 109 -3.22 7.01 15.53
C VAL A 109 -3.82 8.42 15.64
N GLU A 110 -3.20 9.31 16.40
CA GLU A 110 -3.62 10.71 16.52
C GLU A 110 -3.56 11.45 15.17
N LYS A 111 -2.45 11.28 14.44
CA LYS A 111 -2.31 11.83 13.10
C LYS A 111 -3.37 11.27 12.16
N HIS A 112 -3.64 9.97 12.22
CA HIS A 112 -4.64 9.31 11.41
C HIS A 112 -6.03 9.91 11.62
N PHE A 113 -6.46 10.09 12.87
CA PHE A 113 -7.74 10.73 13.18
C PHE A 113 -7.83 12.15 12.62
N ARG A 114 -6.77 12.95 12.76
CA ARG A 114 -6.71 14.31 12.22
C ARG A 114 -6.79 14.35 10.68
N ASP A 115 -6.14 13.39 10.03
CA ASP A 115 -6.14 13.26 8.56
C ASP A 115 -7.51 12.80 8.04
N VAL A 116 -8.13 11.82 8.71
CA VAL A 116 -9.49 11.33 8.39
C VAL A 116 -10.52 12.44 8.54
N GLU A 117 -10.44 13.26 9.60
CA GLU A 117 -11.33 14.41 9.78
C GLU A 117 -11.16 15.46 8.67
N SER A 118 -9.91 15.70 8.25
CA SER A 118 -9.58 16.61 7.15
C SER A 118 -10.07 16.08 5.79
N GLN A 119 -9.96 14.77 5.56
CA GLN A 119 -10.42 14.11 4.32
C GLN A 119 -11.96 13.99 4.26
N LYS A 120 -12.65 13.90 5.41
CA LYS A 120 -14.11 13.91 5.46
C LYS A 120 -14.72 15.22 4.96
N SER A 121 -13.94 16.31 4.96
CA SER A 121 -14.36 17.62 4.44
C SER A 121 -14.18 17.78 2.92
N THR A 122 -13.59 16.82 2.21
CA THR A 122 -13.28 16.97 0.76
C THR A 122 -13.95 15.97 -0.18
N GLN A 123 -15.00 15.25 0.22
CA GLN A 123 -15.70 14.35 -0.71
C GLN A 123 -17.01 14.96 -1.28
N PRO A 124 -17.10 15.19 -2.60
CA PRO A 124 -18.38 15.21 -3.29
C PRO A 124 -18.96 13.79 -3.32
N ARG A 125 -20.17 13.67 -2.76
CA ARG A 125 -21.06 12.52 -2.81
C ARG A 125 -21.31 12.07 -4.25
N SER A 126 -20.61 11.05 -4.74
CA SER A 126 -21.05 10.25 -5.90
C SER A 126 -22.00 9.15 -5.43
N GLN A 127 -23.21 9.56 -5.01
CA GLN A 127 -24.38 8.70 -5.12
C GLN A 127 -24.85 8.77 -6.57
N ALA A 128 -24.69 7.71 -7.34
CA ALA A 128 -25.55 7.42 -8.48
C ALA A 128 -25.97 5.96 -8.37
N GLN A 129 -27.12 5.82 -7.73
CA GLN A 129 -27.80 4.59 -7.39
C GLN A 129 -28.36 3.92 -8.65
N GLN A 130 -28.29 2.61 -8.60
CA GLN A 130 -28.85 1.62 -9.51
C GLN A 130 -30.36 1.81 -9.75
N THR A 131 -30.84 1.33 -10.91
CA THR A 131 -32.22 0.92 -11.26
C THR A 131 -33.24 1.94 -11.79
N GLN A 132 -33.52 1.86 -13.10
CA GLN A 132 -34.82 2.15 -13.75
C GLN A 132 -34.98 1.04 -14.82
N LYS A 133 -35.68 -0.06 -14.53
CA LYS A 133 -37.13 -0.30 -14.71
C LYS A 133 -37.59 -0.10 -16.17
N ASP A 134 -37.73 -1.25 -16.85
CA ASP A 134 -38.84 -1.67 -17.71
C ASP A 134 -39.73 -0.57 -18.33
N SER A 135 -39.82 -0.56 -19.67
CA SER A 135 -41.08 -0.66 -20.42
C SER A 135 -40.94 -0.20 -21.89
N THR A 136 -41.44 -1.06 -22.78
CA THR A 136 -41.99 -0.81 -24.12
C THR A 136 -41.11 -0.21 -25.21
N LEU A 137 -40.95 -0.95 -26.31
CA LEU A 137 -41.46 -0.56 -27.62
C LEU A 137 -41.63 -1.84 -28.48
N SER A 138 -42.87 -2.30 -28.52
CA SER A 138 -43.40 -3.17 -29.57
C SER A 138 -44.02 -2.28 -30.64
N SER A 139 -43.90 -2.76 -31.88
CA SER A 139 -44.63 -2.37 -33.10
C SER A 139 -44.10 -1.16 -33.88
#